data_AF-A0A847M816-F1
#
_entry.id   AF-A0A847M816-F1
#
_cell.length_a   1.000
_cell.length_b   1.000
_cell.length_c   1.000
_cell.angle_alpha   90.00
_cell.angle_beta   90.00
_cell.angle_gamma   90.00
#
_symmetry.space_group_name_H-M   'P 1'
#
loop_
_entity.id
_entity.type
_entity.pdbx_description
1 polymer ?
#
loop_
_entity_poly.entity_id
_entity_poly.type
_entity_poly.pdbx_seq_one_letter_code
_entity_poly.pdbx_strand_id
1 'polypeptide(L)'
;MKTHGNLAIALIVTILLVAIGPVMAQRDAGTAAQTEYQAIEVLLLARYLQLTDEQVKAIVPLATEIAQARTAFTTELDKLQESAAKTLDEVIAARAAGQSTGAASEKTLQETVTEYRRAYEVYEQKIVAAGDKMLQLLTDSQQALIETPAETAEREGRLLTAMTSPEQYVAQHLIMIRSLTRADYQAVRPLLARDVAMYIVTTVDADAEMMATLTEMTLEIMDQSMVLSDAQFENIRPDLPQIIAESLQLPGQTAPLQAPARLKLLQLDEWLTNPTTAKLLGELQATETQPSTPPLYGVASPELEIAARRLRETTETRHKLEQSLDMVDILTVLNDLLVGPEQAAALLPQVTGLRTKYAAEQRRWRDGLVKERSQFVKTREALTKNQSLPDEQADALDRITEAEVESAFMILSAADETIKTVQGILDDEQRLAIDWRPPVCLAQGEPLEDKMERLLELSASISDLSRLLQQVRLIEPITYQSTASNMTEQFLRRYMPPQTPGFDQAVRQLIDLQMQAREVPQEQWNAGTATLLSIEGMERLGLLPQDLSPIATPANPNAVYNWWDLEQILSDPLTPDCLKKMTQPPQPQGEE
;
A
#
# COMPACT_ATOMS: atom_id res chain seq x y z
N MET A 1 36.01 -20.04 -45.74
CA MET A 1 35.61 -19.70 -44.36
C MET A 1 35.16 -18.23 -44.18
N LYS A 2 34.49 -17.59 -45.16
CA LYS A 2 33.90 -16.24 -45.01
C LYS A 2 32.38 -16.17 -45.15
N THR A 3 31.74 -17.27 -45.54
CA THR A 3 30.29 -17.36 -45.80
C THR A 3 29.45 -17.78 -44.59
N HIS A 4 30.05 -18.40 -43.57
CA HIS A 4 29.30 -18.81 -42.36
C HIS A 4 29.14 -17.69 -41.30
N GLY A 5 29.98 -16.66 -41.33
CA GLY A 5 29.86 -15.50 -40.42
C GLY A 5 28.64 -14.62 -40.73
N ASN A 6 28.35 -14.40 -42.01
CA ASN A 6 27.22 -13.56 -42.42
C ASN A 6 25.86 -14.23 -42.18
N LEU A 7 25.80 -15.57 -42.24
CA LEU A 7 24.57 -16.31 -41.95
C LEU A 7 24.24 -16.31 -40.45
N ALA A 8 25.25 -16.42 -39.58
CA ALA A 8 25.09 -16.37 -38.14
C ALA A 8 24.66 -14.97 -37.65
N ILE A 9 25.22 -13.90 -38.22
CA ILE A 9 24.83 -12.52 -37.90
C ILE A 9 23.40 -12.23 -38.37
N ALA A 10 23.02 -12.67 -39.58
CA ALA A 10 21.66 -12.51 -40.08
C ALA A 10 20.64 -13.29 -39.23
N LEU A 11 20.99 -14.49 -38.76
CA LEU A 11 20.13 -15.29 -37.88
C LEU A 11 19.96 -14.63 -36.50
N ILE A 12 21.04 -14.11 -35.91
CA ILE A 12 21.00 -13.39 -34.62
C ILE A 12 20.17 -12.11 -34.72
N VAL A 13 20.33 -11.33 -35.79
CA VAL A 13 19.55 -10.10 -36.03
C VAL A 13 18.06 -10.43 -36.27
N THR A 14 17.75 -11.54 -36.97
CA THR A 14 16.37 -11.95 -37.19
C THR A 14 15.72 -12.48 -35.91
N ILE A 15 16.45 -13.22 -35.07
CA ILE A 15 15.96 -13.68 -33.76
C ILE A 15 15.77 -12.48 -32.80
N LEU A 16 16.68 -11.51 -32.80
CA LEU A 16 16.53 -10.25 -32.05
C LEU A 16 15.33 -9.44 -32.54
N LEU A 17 15.10 -9.32 -33.85
CA LEU A 17 13.95 -8.60 -34.41
C LEU A 17 12.61 -9.31 -34.13
N VAL A 18 12.58 -10.64 -34.16
CA VAL A 18 11.38 -11.44 -33.84
C VAL A 18 11.06 -11.45 -32.33
N ALA A 19 12.08 -11.31 -31.47
CA ALA A 19 11.88 -11.23 -30.02
C ALA A 19 11.60 -9.80 -29.52
N ILE A 20 12.19 -8.77 -30.13
CA ILE A 20 12.04 -7.36 -29.72
C ILE A 20 10.77 -6.72 -30.33
N GLY A 21 10.39 -7.10 -31.55
CA GLY A 21 9.22 -6.54 -32.24
C GLY A 21 7.91 -6.67 -31.45
N PRO A 22 7.56 -7.84 -30.90
CA PRO A 22 6.36 -8.03 -30.09
C PRO A 22 6.39 -7.23 -28.77
N VAL A 23 7.56 -7.11 -28.14
CA VAL A 23 7.73 -6.38 -26.88
C VAL A 23 7.60 -4.86 -27.10
N MET A 24 8.18 -4.33 -28.17
CA MET A 24 8.01 -2.93 -28.58
C MET A 24 6.56 -2.63 -28.97
N ALA A 25 5.93 -3.50 -29.78
CA ALA A 25 4.53 -3.33 -30.17
C ALA A 25 3.55 -3.40 -28.96
N GLN A 26 3.82 -4.26 -27.98
CA GLN A 26 3.02 -4.33 -26.74
C GLN A 26 3.24 -3.09 -25.85
N ARG A 27 4.47 -2.58 -25.76
CA ARG A 27 4.79 -1.32 -25.06
C ARG A 27 4.09 -0.12 -25.70
N ASP A 28 4.09 -0.05 -27.04
CA ASP A 28 3.43 1.01 -27.79
C ASP A 28 1.90 0.92 -27.64
N ALA A 29 1.33 -0.29 -27.65
CA ALA A 29 -0.10 -0.51 -27.44
C ALA A 29 -0.54 -0.11 -26.03
N GLY A 30 0.23 -0.46 -25.00
CA GLY A 30 -0.03 -0.06 -23.61
C GLY A 30 0.03 1.45 -23.41
N THR A 31 1.05 2.10 -23.97
CA THR A 31 1.21 3.56 -23.91
C THR A 31 0.04 4.27 -24.61
N ALA A 32 -0.38 3.76 -25.77
CA ALA A 32 -1.53 4.31 -26.49
C ALA A 32 -2.84 4.11 -25.72
N ALA A 33 -3.05 2.95 -25.10
CA ALA A 33 -4.25 2.70 -24.29
C ALA A 33 -4.31 3.58 -23.04
N GLN A 34 -3.17 3.78 -22.36
CA GLN A 34 -3.04 4.69 -21.22
C GLN A 34 -3.32 6.14 -21.63
N THR A 35 -2.86 6.56 -22.82
CA THR A 35 -3.13 7.91 -23.35
C THR A 35 -4.64 8.12 -23.59
N GLU A 36 -5.34 7.14 -24.17
CA GLU A 36 -6.80 7.24 -24.37
C GLU A 36 -7.56 7.23 -23.04
N TYR A 37 -7.14 6.42 -22.06
CA TYR A 37 -7.73 6.42 -20.73
C TYR A 37 -7.56 7.75 -20.01
N GLN A 38 -6.37 8.34 -20.03
CA GLN A 38 -6.12 9.69 -19.48
C GLN A 38 -6.97 10.77 -20.16
N ALA A 39 -7.20 10.65 -21.47
CA ALA A 39 -8.08 11.57 -22.18
C ALA A 39 -9.54 11.45 -21.72
N ILE A 40 -9.99 10.23 -21.41
CA ILE A 40 -11.31 9.98 -20.85
C ILE A 40 -11.43 10.59 -19.45
N GLU A 41 -10.44 10.41 -18.57
CA GLU A 41 -10.43 11.01 -17.22
C GLU A 41 -10.60 12.53 -17.28
N VAL A 42 -9.86 13.19 -18.19
CA VAL A 42 -9.96 14.65 -18.41
C VAL A 42 -11.38 15.06 -18.82
N LEU A 43 -11.99 14.33 -19.77
CA LEU A 43 -13.32 14.63 -20.28
C LEU A 43 -14.44 14.29 -19.28
N LEU A 44 -14.27 13.22 -18.50
CA LEU A 44 -15.18 12.84 -17.43
C LEU A 44 -15.23 13.91 -16.35
N LEU A 45 -14.08 14.47 -15.94
CA LEU A 45 -14.06 15.54 -14.95
C LEU A 45 -14.76 16.80 -15.46
N ALA A 46 -14.50 17.20 -16.72
CA ALA A 46 -15.20 18.33 -17.34
C ALA A 46 -16.73 18.14 -17.35
N ARG A 47 -17.18 16.90 -17.58
CA ARG A 47 -18.60 16.54 -17.59
C ARG A 47 -19.20 16.38 -16.20
N TYR A 48 -18.43 15.88 -15.24
CA TYR A 48 -18.81 15.78 -13.85
C TYR A 48 -19.08 17.17 -13.26
N LEU A 49 -18.21 18.13 -13.56
CA LEU A 49 -18.41 19.54 -13.26
C LEU A 49 -19.45 20.22 -14.15
N GLN A 50 -20.01 19.54 -15.16
CA GLN A 50 -20.99 20.09 -16.10
C GLN A 50 -20.56 21.44 -16.69
N LEU A 51 -19.29 21.56 -17.08
CA LEU A 51 -18.74 22.83 -17.56
C LEU A 51 -19.52 23.36 -18.78
N THR A 52 -19.89 24.64 -18.75
CA THR A 52 -20.52 25.31 -19.88
C THR A 52 -19.49 25.71 -20.94
N ASP A 53 -19.92 25.97 -22.17
CA ASP A 53 -19.05 26.49 -23.24
C ASP A 53 -18.27 27.74 -22.83
N GLU A 54 -18.89 28.63 -22.06
CA GLU A 54 -18.26 29.85 -21.58
C GLU A 54 -17.18 29.54 -20.55
N GLN A 55 -17.46 28.62 -19.62
CA GLN A 55 -16.49 28.13 -18.64
C GLN A 55 -15.32 27.42 -19.32
N VAL A 56 -15.59 26.53 -20.29
CA VAL A 56 -14.55 25.84 -21.08
C VAL A 56 -13.64 26.84 -21.79
N LYS A 57 -14.21 27.84 -22.48
CA LYS A 57 -13.44 28.91 -23.15
C LYS A 57 -12.59 29.73 -22.17
N ALA A 58 -13.04 29.90 -20.93
CA ALA A 58 -12.30 30.61 -19.89
C ALA A 58 -11.22 29.74 -19.21
N ILE A 59 -11.43 28.42 -19.11
CA ILE A 59 -10.49 27.47 -18.48
C ILE A 59 -9.34 27.08 -19.43
N VAL A 60 -9.57 26.95 -20.74
CA VAL A 60 -8.53 26.58 -21.72
C VAL A 60 -7.29 27.49 -21.67
N PRO A 61 -7.40 28.82 -21.57
CA PRO A 61 -6.25 29.71 -21.34
C PRO A 61 -5.49 29.43 -20.03
N LEU A 62 -6.18 29.07 -18.95
CA LEU A 62 -5.55 28.73 -17.66
C LEU A 62 -4.70 27.46 -17.78
N ALA A 63 -5.25 26.40 -18.37
CA ALA A 63 -4.52 25.16 -18.64
C ALA A 63 -3.32 25.41 -19.59
N THR A 64 -3.47 26.32 -20.55
CA THR A 64 -2.37 26.72 -21.46
C THR A 64 -1.26 27.47 -20.71
N GLU A 65 -1.61 28.39 -19.79
CA GLU A 65 -0.65 29.11 -18.94
C GLU A 65 0.15 28.12 -18.08
N ILE A 66 -0.50 27.13 -17.48
CA ILE A 66 0.16 26.08 -16.69
C ILE A 66 1.09 25.23 -17.56
N ALA A 67 0.67 24.83 -18.76
CA ALA A 67 1.53 24.07 -19.68
C ALA A 67 2.79 24.86 -20.08
N GLN A 68 2.67 26.18 -20.26
CA GLN A 68 3.81 27.08 -20.48
C GLN A 68 4.70 27.19 -19.24
N ALA A 69 4.10 27.33 -18.05
CA ALA A 69 4.83 27.36 -16.78
C ALA A 69 5.60 26.06 -16.53
N ARG A 70 5.01 24.90 -16.86
CA ARG A 70 5.68 23.60 -16.80
C ARG A 70 6.88 23.53 -17.74
N THR A 71 6.74 24.04 -18.96
CA THR A 71 7.85 24.10 -19.94
C THR A 71 8.99 24.98 -19.43
N ALA A 72 8.66 26.13 -18.83
CA ALA A 72 9.64 27.01 -18.20
C ALA A 72 10.33 26.34 -17.00
N PHE A 73 9.56 25.65 -16.15
CA PHE A 73 10.08 24.87 -15.03
C PHE A 73 11.07 23.80 -15.50
N THR A 74 10.70 22.96 -16.48
CA THR A 74 11.61 21.95 -17.06
C THR A 74 12.88 22.58 -17.63
N THR A 75 12.78 23.76 -18.26
CA THR A 75 13.95 24.49 -18.76
C THR A 75 14.89 24.94 -17.64
N GLU A 76 14.36 25.34 -16.49
CA GLU A 76 15.19 25.65 -15.31
C GLU A 76 15.79 24.37 -14.71
N LEU A 77 15.05 23.26 -14.69
CA LEU A 77 15.58 21.97 -14.26
C LEU A 77 16.75 21.50 -15.14
N ASP A 78 16.68 21.68 -16.46
CA ASP A 78 17.77 21.35 -17.39
C ASP A 78 19.04 22.14 -17.06
N LYS A 79 18.92 23.45 -16.77
CA LYS A 79 20.07 24.30 -16.38
C LYS A 79 20.66 23.88 -15.03
N LEU A 80 19.79 23.59 -14.05
CA LEU A 80 20.22 23.11 -12.75
C LEU A 80 20.94 21.77 -12.88
N GLN A 81 20.41 20.85 -13.69
CA GLN A 81 21.07 19.58 -13.99
C GLN A 81 22.45 19.78 -14.62
N GLU A 82 22.56 20.64 -15.64
CA GLU A 82 23.83 20.89 -16.32
C GLU A 82 24.89 21.45 -15.35
N SER A 83 24.48 22.34 -14.44
CA SER A 83 25.39 22.95 -13.47
C SER A 83 25.75 22.07 -12.28
N ALA A 84 24.84 21.19 -11.83
CA ALA A 84 24.99 20.41 -10.60
C ALA A 84 25.34 18.93 -10.82
N ALA A 85 25.20 18.39 -12.04
CA ALA A 85 25.30 16.95 -12.31
C ALA A 85 26.54 16.29 -11.68
N LYS A 86 27.72 16.85 -11.91
CA LYS A 86 28.97 16.30 -11.37
C LYS A 86 28.96 16.26 -9.83
N THR A 87 28.50 17.34 -9.20
CA THR A 87 28.46 17.44 -7.75
C THR A 87 27.41 16.51 -7.14
N LEU A 88 26.25 16.36 -7.78
CA LEU A 88 25.25 15.38 -7.37
C LEU A 88 25.77 13.96 -7.48
N ASP A 89 26.48 13.60 -8.55
CA ASP A 89 27.13 12.29 -8.69
C ASP A 89 28.17 12.04 -7.57
N GLU A 90 28.97 13.06 -7.22
CA GLU A 90 29.92 13.01 -6.10
C GLU A 90 29.21 12.82 -4.75
N VAL A 91 28.12 13.56 -4.50
CA VAL A 91 27.30 13.42 -3.28
C VAL A 91 26.70 12.02 -3.20
N ILE A 92 26.10 11.53 -4.28
CA ILE A 92 25.49 10.19 -4.34
C ILE A 92 26.55 9.12 -4.06
N ALA A 93 27.74 9.23 -4.66
CA ALA A 93 28.84 8.29 -4.42
C ALA A 93 29.33 8.33 -2.96
N ALA A 94 29.51 9.53 -2.39
CA ALA A 94 29.92 9.69 -1.00
C ALA A 94 28.89 9.12 -0.02
N ARG A 95 27.60 9.46 -0.20
CA ARG A 95 26.51 8.97 0.66
C ARG A 95 26.31 7.47 0.54
N ALA A 96 26.44 6.90 -0.67
CA ALA A 96 26.40 5.45 -0.84
C ALA A 96 27.57 4.74 -0.13
N ALA A 97 28.74 5.38 -0.04
CA ALA A 97 29.88 4.85 0.70
C ALA A 97 29.82 5.11 2.22
N GLY A 98 28.75 5.73 2.74
CA GLY A 98 28.65 6.15 4.14
C GLY A 98 29.69 7.22 4.53
N GLN A 99 30.19 7.99 3.56
CA GLN A 99 31.23 9.00 3.74
C GLN A 99 30.63 10.41 3.81
N SER A 100 31.26 11.28 4.59
CA SER A 100 30.91 12.70 4.61
C SER A 100 31.24 13.33 3.26
N THR A 101 30.28 14.05 2.69
CA THR A 101 30.51 14.90 1.52
C THR A 101 31.36 16.12 1.92
N GLY A 102 32.28 16.55 1.05
CA GLY A 102 33.06 17.76 1.29
C GLY A 102 32.16 19.00 1.40
N ALA A 103 32.53 19.97 2.25
CA ALA A 103 31.71 21.16 2.53
C ALA A 103 31.35 21.97 1.28
N ALA A 104 32.20 21.96 0.25
CA ALA A 104 31.91 22.60 -1.04
C ALA A 104 30.78 21.88 -1.80
N SER A 105 30.83 20.55 -1.88
CA SER A 105 29.81 19.75 -2.57
C SER A 105 28.47 19.78 -1.82
N GLU A 106 28.49 19.78 -0.48
CA GLU A 106 27.28 19.92 0.34
C GLU A 106 26.66 21.31 0.18
N LYS A 107 27.49 22.35 0.09
CA LYS A 107 27.01 23.71 -0.21
C LYS A 107 26.35 23.77 -1.60
N THR A 108 26.97 23.20 -2.63
CA THR A 108 26.39 23.16 -3.97
C THR A 108 25.08 22.37 -3.98
N LEU A 109 25.00 21.22 -3.31
CA LEU A 109 23.76 20.46 -3.15
C LEU A 109 22.66 21.34 -2.54
N GLN A 110 22.96 22.03 -1.44
CA GLN A 110 22.00 22.91 -0.77
C GLN A 110 21.55 24.06 -1.68
N GLU A 111 22.46 24.66 -2.45
CA GLU A 111 22.13 25.67 -3.46
C GLU A 111 21.24 25.10 -4.56
N THR A 112 21.54 23.90 -5.08
CA THR A 112 20.71 23.21 -6.08
C THR A 112 19.32 22.88 -5.55
N VAL A 113 19.20 22.35 -4.32
CA VAL A 113 17.91 22.09 -3.67
C VAL A 113 17.12 23.39 -3.46
N THR A 114 17.79 24.47 -3.07
CA THR A 114 17.15 25.77 -2.86
C THR A 114 16.61 26.34 -4.17
N GLU A 115 17.40 26.31 -5.25
CA GLU A 115 16.94 26.80 -6.56
C GLU A 115 15.90 25.88 -7.19
N TYR A 116 15.99 24.55 -6.99
CA TYR A 116 14.94 23.61 -7.37
C TYR A 116 13.61 23.96 -6.67
N ARG A 117 13.62 24.12 -5.34
CA ARG A 117 12.43 24.50 -4.57
C ARG A 117 11.87 25.84 -5.03
N ARG A 118 12.73 26.83 -5.28
CA ARG A 118 12.31 28.13 -5.82
C ARG A 118 11.65 28.01 -7.19
N ALA A 119 12.23 27.23 -8.10
CA ALA A 119 11.67 27.00 -9.42
C ALA A 119 10.32 26.28 -9.33
N TYR A 120 10.21 25.30 -8.42
CA TYR A 120 8.98 24.57 -8.16
C TYR A 120 7.91 25.48 -7.53
N GLU A 121 8.24 26.29 -6.52
CA GLU A 121 7.32 27.26 -5.90
C GLU A 121 6.74 28.24 -6.92
N VAL A 122 7.55 28.73 -7.87
CA VAL A 122 7.05 29.60 -8.95
C VAL A 122 6.05 28.86 -9.85
N TYR A 123 6.33 27.58 -10.16
CA TYR A 123 5.43 26.73 -10.94
C TYR A 123 4.14 26.42 -10.16
N GLU A 124 4.25 26.03 -8.89
CA GLU A 124 3.13 25.73 -8.00
C GLU A 124 2.22 26.95 -7.79
N GLN A 125 2.78 28.15 -7.59
CA GLN A 125 2.00 29.39 -7.51
C GLN A 125 1.17 29.64 -8.77
N LYS A 126 1.65 29.24 -9.95
CA LYS A 126 0.88 29.32 -11.20
C LYS A 126 -0.27 28.32 -11.22
N ILE A 127 -0.06 27.11 -10.70
CA ILE A 127 -1.10 26.08 -10.57
C ILE A 127 -2.18 26.58 -9.62
N VAL A 128 -1.82 26.94 -8.39
CA VAL A 128 -2.77 27.42 -7.36
C VAL A 128 -3.56 28.63 -7.84
N ALA A 129 -2.88 29.62 -8.44
CA ALA A 129 -3.57 30.81 -8.96
C ALA A 129 -4.52 30.49 -10.13
N ALA A 130 -4.24 29.45 -10.91
CA ALA A 130 -5.13 28.99 -11.97
C ALA A 130 -6.30 28.15 -11.41
N GLY A 131 -6.06 27.32 -10.39
CA GLY A 131 -7.09 26.62 -9.62
C GLY A 131 -8.08 27.59 -8.98
N ASP A 132 -7.59 28.63 -8.30
CA ASP A 132 -8.43 29.68 -7.71
C ASP A 132 -9.31 30.40 -8.75
N LYS A 133 -8.72 30.75 -9.90
CA LYS A 133 -9.47 31.35 -11.01
C LYS A 133 -10.51 30.38 -11.58
N MET A 134 -10.17 29.10 -11.71
CA MET A 134 -11.10 28.06 -12.14
C MET A 134 -12.29 27.97 -11.19
N LEU A 135 -12.05 27.91 -9.87
CA LEU A 135 -13.11 27.88 -8.85
C LEU A 135 -14.04 29.10 -8.97
N GLN A 136 -13.49 30.30 -9.22
CA GLN A 136 -14.28 31.52 -9.44
C GLN A 136 -15.16 31.47 -10.70
N LEU A 137 -14.81 30.65 -11.70
CA LEU A 137 -15.62 30.44 -12.90
C LEU A 137 -16.77 29.45 -12.68
N LEU A 138 -16.68 28.61 -11.64
CA LEU A 138 -17.70 27.62 -11.30
C LEU A 138 -18.86 28.25 -10.53
N THR A 139 -20.06 27.72 -10.76
CA THR A 139 -21.26 28.04 -9.98
C THR A 139 -21.21 27.41 -8.59
N ASP A 140 -22.00 27.92 -7.64
CA ASP A 140 -22.10 27.35 -6.29
C ASP A 140 -22.43 25.85 -6.30
N SER A 141 -23.31 25.41 -7.21
CA SER A 141 -23.66 24.00 -7.40
C SER A 141 -22.50 23.15 -7.90
N GLN A 142 -21.62 23.70 -8.74
CA GLN A 142 -20.43 23.01 -9.24
C GLN A 142 -19.32 23.00 -8.17
N GLN A 143 -19.16 24.10 -7.42
CA GLN A 143 -18.22 24.17 -6.30
C GLN A 143 -18.59 23.18 -5.19
N ALA A 144 -19.88 22.92 -4.96
CA ALA A 144 -20.33 21.91 -4.00
C ALA A 144 -19.89 20.47 -4.34
N LEU A 145 -19.49 20.20 -5.59
CA LEU A 145 -18.95 18.91 -6.03
C LEU A 145 -17.45 18.75 -5.71
N ILE A 146 -16.81 19.79 -5.20
CA ILE A 146 -15.37 19.87 -4.90
C ILE A 146 -15.21 19.99 -3.38
N GLU A 147 -14.23 19.28 -2.81
CA GLU A 147 -13.86 19.40 -1.41
C GLU A 147 -13.23 20.79 -1.16
N THR A 148 -13.62 21.43 -0.06
CA THR A 148 -12.91 22.61 0.42
C THR A 148 -11.51 22.23 0.94
N PRO A 149 -10.57 23.19 1.08
CA PRO A 149 -9.26 22.89 1.66
C PRO A 149 -9.36 22.31 3.07
N ALA A 150 -10.31 22.80 3.87
CA ALA A 150 -10.56 22.31 5.22
C ALA A 150 -11.07 20.87 5.22
N GLU A 151 -11.99 20.53 4.32
CA GLU A 151 -12.50 19.15 4.20
C GLU A 151 -11.44 18.20 3.65
N THR A 152 -10.61 18.65 2.70
CA THR A 152 -9.47 17.88 2.19
C THR A 152 -8.49 17.58 3.32
N ALA A 153 -8.10 18.61 4.09
CA ALA A 153 -7.19 18.48 5.23
C ALA A 153 -7.80 17.64 6.37
N GLU A 154 -9.10 17.76 6.63
CA GLU A 154 -9.81 16.93 7.61
C GLU A 154 -9.89 15.48 7.13
N ARG A 155 -10.07 15.23 5.83
CA ARG A 155 -10.08 13.87 5.26
C ARG A 155 -8.69 13.27 5.23
N GLU A 156 -7.65 14.01 4.87
CA GLU A 156 -6.25 13.55 4.88
C GLU A 156 -5.74 13.35 6.31
N GLY A 157 -6.01 14.31 7.20
CA GLY A 157 -5.76 14.17 8.63
C GLY A 157 -6.51 12.98 9.22
N ARG A 158 -7.75 12.73 8.77
CA ARG A 158 -8.44 11.46 9.02
C ARG A 158 -7.67 10.32 8.40
N LEU A 159 -7.37 10.20 7.11
CA LEU A 159 -6.64 9.05 6.55
C LEU A 159 -5.30 8.72 7.25
N LEU A 160 -4.61 9.73 7.78
CA LEU A 160 -3.39 9.60 8.57
C LEU A 160 -3.64 9.15 10.03
N THR A 161 -4.87 9.25 10.54
CA THR A 161 -5.30 8.90 11.91
C THR A 161 -6.50 7.93 11.99
N ALA A 162 -7.15 7.65 10.86
CA ALA A 162 -8.47 7.05 10.73
C ALA A 162 -8.28 5.56 10.69
N MET A 163 -8.04 5.03 11.86
CA MET A 163 -8.39 3.65 12.15
C MET A 163 -9.85 3.44 11.75
N THR A 164 -10.10 2.40 10.94
CA THR A 164 -11.22 1.49 11.18
C THR A 164 -11.95 1.78 12.47
N SER A 165 -13.11 2.45 12.52
CA SER A 165 -13.77 2.49 13.83
C SER A 165 -13.95 1.03 14.28
N PRO A 166 -13.54 0.66 15.51
CA PRO A 166 -13.38 -0.76 15.85
C PRO A 166 -14.67 -1.56 15.59
N GLU A 167 -15.82 -0.91 15.69
CA GLU A 167 -17.12 -1.48 15.35
C GLU A 167 -17.34 -1.79 13.87
N GLN A 168 -16.85 -0.94 12.96
CA GLN A 168 -16.93 -1.19 11.51
C GLN A 168 -15.97 -2.31 11.10
N TYR A 169 -14.79 -2.38 11.73
CA TYR A 169 -13.83 -3.46 11.50
C TYR A 169 -14.42 -4.81 11.89
N VAL A 170 -15.01 -4.90 13.08
CA VAL A 170 -15.71 -6.11 13.55
C VAL A 170 -16.88 -6.45 12.62
N ALA A 171 -17.68 -5.47 12.19
CA ALA A 171 -18.82 -5.71 11.30
C ALA A 171 -18.40 -6.35 9.96
N GLN A 172 -17.32 -5.87 9.36
CA GLN A 172 -16.73 -6.46 8.15
C GLN A 172 -16.25 -7.89 8.40
N HIS A 173 -15.59 -8.14 9.54
CA HIS A 173 -15.15 -9.47 9.93
C HIS A 173 -16.31 -10.44 10.14
N LEU A 174 -17.45 -9.98 10.66
CA LEU A 174 -18.65 -10.83 10.78
C LEU A 174 -19.23 -11.24 9.42
N ILE A 175 -19.17 -10.37 8.41
CA ILE A 175 -19.58 -10.70 7.03
C ILE A 175 -18.66 -11.79 6.47
N MET A 176 -17.35 -11.64 6.65
CA MET A 176 -16.37 -12.67 6.33
C MET A 176 -16.71 -13.99 7.02
N ILE A 177 -16.85 -13.99 8.35
CA ILE A 177 -17.07 -15.19 9.16
C ILE A 177 -18.28 -15.98 8.66
N ARG A 178 -19.34 -15.30 8.22
CA ARG A 178 -20.55 -15.94 7.69
C ARG A 178 -20.37 -16.64 6.34
N SER A 179 -19.35 -16.28 5.57
CA SER A 179 -19.02 -17.00 4.34
C SER A 179 -18.30 -18.33 4.59
N LEU A 180 -17.84 -18.59 5.82
CA LEU A 180 -17.08 -19.79 6.15
C LEU A 180 -17.96 -21.02 6.35
N THR A 181 -17.43 -22.18 5.98
CA THR A 181 -18.06 -23.44 6.39
C THR A 181 -17.98 -23.58 7.91
N ARG A 182 -18.89 -24.34 8.50
CA ARG A 182 -18.89 -24.58 9.95
C ARG A 182 -17.58 -25.23 10.43
N ALA A 183 -16.93 -26.03 9.59
CA ALA A 183 -15.66 -26.67 9.93
C ALA A 183 -14.52 -25.64 9.95
N ASP A 184 -14.44 -24.81 8.91
CA ASP A 184 -13.39 -23.78 8.78
C ASP A 184 -13.55 -22.74 9.89
N TYR A 185 -14.78 -22.27 10.14
CA TYR A 185 -15.07 -21.36 11.25
C TYR A 185 -14.58 -21.91 12.58
N GLN A 186 -14.87 -23.18 12.91
CA GLN A 186 -14.42 -23.76 14.18
C GLN A 186 -12.89 -23.86 14.29
N ALA A 187 -12.19 -24.04 13.16
CA ALA A 187 -10.73 -24.08 13.14
C ALA A 187 -10.11 -22.70 13.39
N VAL A 188 -10.63 -21.64 12.76
CA VAL A 188 -10.02 -20.31 12.79
C VAL A 188 -10.63 -19.36 13.84
N ARG A 189 -11.79 -19.71 14.43
CA ARG A 189 -12.54 -18.85 15.35
C ARG A 189 -11.70 -18.22 16.48
N PRO A 190 -10.83 -18.95 17.20
CA PRO A 190 -10.02 -18.36 18.27
C PRO A 190 -8.95 -17.38 17.77
N LEU A 191 -8.42 -17.61 16.56
CA LEU A 191 -7.48 -16.69 15.91
C LEU A 191 -8.19 -15.40 15.48
N LEU A 192 -9.35 -15.53 14.84
CA LEU A 192 -10.15 -14.39 14.38
C LEU A 192 -10.63 -13.50 15.54
N ALA A 193 -11.07 -14.10 16.64
CA ALA A 193 -11.50 -13.31 17.78
C ALA A 193 -10.35 -12.56 18.46
N ARG A 194 -9.17 -13.18 18.52
CA ARG A 194 -7.96 -12.53 19.04
C ARG A 194 -7.47 -11.42 18.10
N ASP A 195 -7.52 -11.64 16.79
CA ASP A 195 -7.18 -10.64 15.76
C ASP A 195 -8.05 -9.38 15.90
N VAL A 196 -9.36 -9.58 15.99
CA VAL A 196 -10.33 -8.50 16.19
C VAL A 196 -10.17 -7.81 17.55
N ALA A 197 -9.94 -8.55 18.63
CA ALA A 197 -9.68 -7.97 19.95
C ALA A 197 -8.38 -7.14 19.98
N MET A 198 -7.33 -7.61 19.30
CA MET A 198 -6.07 -6.88 19.16
C MET A 198 -6.26 -5.58 18.39
N TYR A 199 -7.05 -5.61 17.31
CA TYR A 199 -7.42 -4.41 16.57
C TYR A 199 -8.07 -3.37 17.50
N ILE A 200 -9.09 -3.80 18.26
CA ILE A 200 -9.79 -2.93 19.20
C ILE A 200 -8.84 -2.32 20.24
N VAL A 201 -8.01 -3.14 20.90
CA VAL A 201 -7.05 -2.68 21.93
C VAL A 201 -6.12 -1.62 21.37
N THR A 202 -5.59 -1.85 20.17
CA THR A 202 -4.68 -0.94 19.49
C THR A 202 -5.37 0.36 19.10
N THR A 203 -6.62 0.28 18.62
CA THR A 203 -7.35 1.44 18.13
C THR A 203 -7.88 2.34 19.24
N VAL A 204 -8.28 1.77 20.38
CA VAL A 204 -8.82 2.54 21.51
C VAL A 204 -7.77 2.86 22.59
N ASP A 205 -6.50 2.55 22.34
CA ASP A 205 -5.38 2.70 23.29
C ASP A 205 -5.72 2.07 24.67
N ALA A 206 -6.27 0.85 24.63
CA ALA A 206 -6.66 0.12 25.84
C ALA A 206 -5.45 -0.61 26.46
N ASP A 207 -5.49 -0.80 27.77
CA ASP A 207 -4.47 -1.57 28.48
C ASP A 207 -4.40 -3.01 27.97
N ALA A 208 -3.19 -3.56 27.88
CA ALA A 208 -2.95 -4.94 27.43
C ALA A 208 -3.70 -5.99 28.28
N GLU A 209 -4.05 -5.67 29.53
CA GLU A 209 -4.88 -6.50 30.41
C GLU A 209 -6.33 -6.66 29.90
N MET A 210 -6.84 -5.76 29.05
CA MET A 210 -8.17 -5.85 28.44
C MET A 210 -8.26 -6.86 27.29
N MET A 211 -7.13 -7.31 26.75
CA MET A 211 -7.08 -8.15 25.54
C MET A 211 -7.83 -9.48 25.72
N ALA A 212 -7.70 -10.13 26.89
CA ALA A 212 -8.42 -11.38 27.19
C ALA A 212 -9.94 -11.18 27.23
N THR A 213 -10.40 -10.10 27.87
CA THR A 213 -11.83 -9.78 27.98
C THR A 213 -12.44 -9.46 26.61
N LEU A 214 -11.75 -8.64 25.81
CA LEU A 214 -12.19 -8.30 24.46
C LEU A 214 -12.20 -9.51 23.52
N THR A 215 -11.26 -10.45 23.69
CA THR A 215 -11.25 -11.70 22.92
C THR A 215 -12.49 -12.55 23.23
N GLU A 216 -12.87 -12.67 24.50
CA GLU A 216 -14.08 -13.41 24.89
C GLU A 216 -15.38 -12.75 24.38
N MET A 217 -15.49 -11.43 24.52
CA MET A 217 -16.65 -10.68 24.01
C MET A 217 -16.76 -10.80 22.49
N THR A 218 -15.63 -10.73 21.78
CA THR A 218 -15.60 -10.91 20.32
C THR A 218 -15.99 -12.32 19.93
N LEU A 219 -15.50 -13.35 20.63
CA LEU A 219 -15.89 -14.75 20.42
C LEU A 219 -17.41 -14.95 20.54
N GLU A 220 -18.04 -14.26 21.48
CA GLU A 220 -19.48 -14.33 21.68
C GLU A 220 -20.24 -13.67 20.52
N ILE A 221 -19.84 -12.46 20.09
CA ILE A 221 -20.45 -11.76 18.95
C ILE A 221 -20.32 -12.59 17.66
N MET A 222 -19.16 -13.20 17.43
CA MET A 222 -18.93 -14.07 16.28
C MET A 222 -19.84 -15.32 16.31
N ASP A 223 -20.00 -15.96 17.48
CA ASP A 223 -20.88 -17.12 17.64
C ASP A 223 -22.34 -16.75 17.40
N GLN A 224 -22.79 -15.63 17.98
CA GLN A 224 -24.14 -15.13 17.80
C GLN A 224 -24.42 -14.84 16.33
N SER A 225 -23.47 -14.22 15.62
CA SER A 225 -23.56 -14.00 14.18
C SER A 225 -23.74 -15.31 13.42
N MET A 226 -22.98 -16.36 13.73
CA MET A 226 -23.08 -17.67 13.05
C MET A 226 -24.39 -18.43 13.32
N VAL A 227 -25.10 -18.11 14.40
CA VAL A 227 -26.40 -18.72 14.74
C VAL A 227 -27.56 -18.10 13.96
N LEU A 228 -27.42 -16.85 13.49
CA LEU A 228 -28.46 -16.17 12.70
C LEU A 228 -28.69 -16.87 11.35
N SER A 229 -29.92 -16.84 10.85
CA SER A 229 -30.17 -17.16 9.44
C SER A 229 -29.69 -16.04 8.52
N ASP A 230 -29.41 -16.34 7.25
CA ASP A 230 -28.94 -15.34 6.27
C ASP A 230 -29.90 -14.15 6.15
N ALA A 231 -31.21 -14.43 6.18
CA ALA A 231 -32.24 -13.38 6.15
C ALA A 231 -32.24 -12.49 7.40
N GLN A 232 -31.97 -13.06 8.59
CA GLN A 232 -31.85 -12.28 9.82
C GLN A 232 -30.56 -11.44 9.80
N PHE A 233 -29.46 -11.99 9.29
CA PHE A 233 -28.20 -11.29 9.20
C PHE A 233 -28.26 -10.12 8.22
N GLU A 234 -28.78 -10.31 7.01
CA GLU A 234 -28.92 -9.21 6.04
C GLU A 234 -29.84 -8.08 6.54
N ASN A 235 -30.83 -8.39 7.38
CA ASN A 235 -31.69 -7.37 7.99
C ASN A 235 -30.97 -6.52 9.05
N ILE A 236 -30.03 -7.09 9.81
CA ILE A 236 -29.26 -6.36 10.82
C ILE A 236 -27.96 -5.75 10.27
N ARG A 237 -27.53 -6.19 9.09
CA ARG A 237 -26.25 -5.80 8.46
C ARG A 237 -26.02 -4.29 8.40
N PRO A 238 -27.01 -3.44 8.07
CA PRO A 238 -26.82 -1.99 8.07
C PRO A 238 -26.55 -1.40 9.46
N ASP A 239 -27.07 -2.05 10.50
CA ASP A 239 -27.00 -1.59 11.90
C ASP A 239 -25.88 -2.28 12.71
N LEU A 240 -25.17 -3.24 12.11
CA LEU A 240 -24.11 -4.02 12.78
C LEU A 240 -23.07 -3.14 13.48
N PRO A 241 -22.50 -2.08 12.87
CA PRO A 241 -21.53 -1.23 13.55
C PRO A 241 -22.08 -0.65 14.86
N GLN A 242 -23.34 -0.22 14.88
CA GLN A 242 -23.93 0.33 16.10
C GLN A 242 -24.15 -0.74 17.18
N ILE A 243 -24.65 -1.92 16.78
CA ILE A 243 -24.84 -3.06 17.68
C ILE A 243 -23.50 -3.48 18.31
N ILE A 244 -22.42 -3.48 17.53
CA ILE A 244 -21.09 -3.85 18.00
C ILE A 244 -20.52 -2.79 18.95
N ALA A 245 -20.65 -1.50 18.60
CA ALA A 245 -20.20 -0.41 19.47
C ALA A 245 -20.85 -0.49 20.86
N GLU A 246 -22.16 -0.76 20.91
CA GLU A 246 -22.91 -0.96 22.16
C GLU A 246 -22.45 -2.22 22.90
N SER A 247 -22.25 -3.34 22.19
CA SER A 247 -21.88 -4.63 22.78
C SER A 247 -20.46 -4.62 23.36
N LEU A 248 -19.52 -3.94 22.70
CA LEU A 248 -18.12 -3.86 23.08
C LEU A 248 -17.79 -2.59 23.91
N GLN A 249 -18.79 -1.75 24.19
CA GLN A 249 -18.63 -0.48 24.93
C GLN A 249 -17.60 0.48 24.30
N LEU A 250 -17.57 0.54 22.96
CA LEU A 250 -16.63 1.37 22.22
C LEU A 250 -17.02 2.86 22.31
N PRO A 251 -16.04 3.78 22.30
CA PRO A 251 -16.33 5.22 22.27
C PRO A 251 -17.18 5.56 21.04
N GLY A 252 -18.22 6.38 21.26
CA GLY A 252 -19.31 6.56 20.30
C GLY A 252 -18.89 7.05 18.90
N GLN A 253 -19.65 6.59 17.91
CA GLN A 253 -19.50 6.82 16.46
C GLN A 253 -18.87 8.16 16.07
N THR A 254 -17.72 8.12 15.39
CA THR A 254 -17.47 9.05 14.28
C THR A 254 -18.28 8.57 13.09
N ALA A 255 -19.18 9.41 12.59
CA ALA A 255 -20.13 9.07 11.53
C ALA A 255 -19.48 8.30 10.36
N PRO A 256 -20.20 7.34 9.74
CA PRO A 256 -19.67 6.61 8.59
C PRO A 256 -19.23 7.58 7.49
N LEU A 257 -18.08 7.30 6.88
CA LEU A 257 -17.57 7.93 5.66
C LEU A 257 -18.48 7.55 4.47
N GLN A 258 -19.74 7.98 4.48
CA GLN A 258 -20.59 8.06 3.29
C GLN A 258 -20.82 9.53 2.95
N ALA A 259 -19.74 10.31 2.89
CA ALA A 259 -19.77 11.51 2.09
C ALA A 259 -19.78 11.07 0.61
N PRO A 260 -20.65 11.62 -0.25
CA PRO A 260 -20.54 11.37 -1.68
C PRO A 260 -19.12 11.71 -2.16
N ALA A 261 -18.56 10.90 -3.07
CA ALA A 261 -17.24 11.16 -3.63
C ALA A 261 -17.21 12.57 -4.26
N ARG A 262 -16.43 13.47 -3.67
CA ARG A 262 -16.21 14.83 -4.18
C ARG A 262 -14.80 14.92 -4.76
N LEU A 263 -14.63 15.81 -5.72
CA LEU A 263 -13.31 16.07 -6.30
C LEU A 263 -12.42 16.79 -5.29
N LYS A 264 -11.19 16.33 -5.13
CA LYS A 264 -10.21 17.04 -4.30
C LYS A 264 -9.67 18.26 -5.04
N LEU A 265 -9.20 19.26 -4.31
CA LEU A 265 -8.47 20.38 -4.92
C LEU A 265 -7.23 19.90 -5.68
N LEU A 266 -6.48 18.95 -5.11
CA LEU A 266 -5.33 18.36 -5.77
C LEU A 266 -5.69 17.69 -7.11
N GLN A 267 -6.86 17.06 -7.21
CA GLN A 267 -7.32 16.44 -8.46
C GLN A 267 -7.67 17.49 -9.53
N LEU A 268 -8.14 18.67 -9.13
CA LEU A 268 -8.32 19.79 -10.06
C LEU A 268 -6.99 20.36 -10.54
N ASP A 269 -6.02 20.46 -9.65
CA ASP A 269 -4.66 20.91 -9.99
C ASP A 269 -3.97 19.92 -10.94
N GLU A 270 -4.07 18.61 -10.66
CA GLU A 270 -3.59 17.54 -11.54
C GLU A 270 -4.31 17.56 -12.91
N TRP A 271 -5.61 17.81 -12.91
CA TRP A 271 -6.39 17.95 -14.14
C TRP A 271 -5.95 19.17 -14.95
N LEU A 272 -5.72 20.32 -14.32
CA LEU A 272 -5.26 21.54 -14.98
C LEU A 272 -3.81 21.43 -15.49
N THR A 273 -2.96 20.69 -14.79
CA THR A 273 -1.54 20.46 -15.16
C THR A 273 -1.35 19.36 -16.20
N ASN A 274 -2.38 18.56 -16.48
CA ASN A 274 -2.33 17.54 -17.51
C ASN A 274 -2.13 18.21 -18.90
N PRO A 275 -1.09 17.80 -19.66
CA PRO A 275 -0.71 18.45 -20.91
C PRO A 275 -1.77 18.35 -22.02
N THR A 276 -2.74 17.45 -21.88
CA THR A 276 -3.81 17.25 -22.86
C THR A 276 -5.09 18.02 -22.53
N THR A 277 -5.23 18.56 -21.32
CA THR A 277 -6.47 19.20 -20.84
C THR A 277 -6.93 20.34 -21.73
N ALA A 278 -6.04 21.30 -22.02
CA ALA A 278 -6.38 22.44 -22.89
C ALA A 278 -6.87 21.99 -24.28
N LYS A 279 -6.24 20.95 -24.85
CA LYS A 279 -6.60 20.41 -26.15
C LYS A 279 -7.95 19.71 -26.11
N LEU A 280 -8.16 18.81 -25.15
CA LEU A 280 -9.38 18.00 -25.03
C LEU A 280 -10.60 18.86 -24.69
N LEU A 281 -10.43 19.86 -23.84
CA LEU A 281 -11.48 20.85 -23.57
C LEU A 281 -11.88 21.62 -24.82
N GLY A 282 -10.91 21.97 -25.67
CA GLY A 282 -11.17 22.62 -26.96
C GLY A 282 -11.88 21.73 -27.99
N GLU A 283 -11.92 20.41 -27.80
CA GLU A 283 -12.60 19.46 -28.67
C GLU A 283 -14.10 19.28 -28.29
N LEU A 284 -14.52 19.72 -27.10
CA LEU A 284 -15.89 19.55 -26.60
C LEU A 284 -16.93 20.24 -27.49
N GLN A 285 -18.01 19.52 -27.79
CA GLN A 285 -19.15 20.03 -28.54
C GLN A 285 -20.30 20.41 -27.60
N ALA A 286 -20.79 21.62 -27.77
CA ALA A 286 -21.97 22.13 -27.07
C ALA A 286 -23.23 21.41 -27.54
N THR A 287 -24.08 20.97 -26.61
CA THR A 287 -25.42 20.47 -26.89
C THR A 287 -26.45 21.12 -25.97
N GLU A 288 -27.66 21.36 -26.48
CA GLU A 288 -28.76 22.04 -25.75
C GLU A 288 -29.29 21.21 -24.56
N THR A 289 -29.09 19.89 -24.57
CA THR A 289 -29.41 18.99 -23.48
C THR A 289 -28.14 18.48 -22.82
N GLN A 290 -27.90 18.90 -21.58
CA GLN A 290 -26.85 18.33 -20.75
C GLN A 290 -27.24 16.91 -20.32
N PRO A 291 -26.44 15.88 -20.64
CA PRO A 291 -26.66 14.53 -20.13
C PRO A 291 -26.38 14.46 -18.62
N SER A 292 -26.87 13.40 -17.96
CA SER A 292 -26.64 13.16 -16.54
C SER A 292 -25.16 13.15 -16.17
N THR A 293 -24.85 13.63 -14.96
CA THR A 293 -23.49 13.57 -14.37
C THR A 293 -23.01 12.12 -14.35
N PRO A 294 -21.90 11.79 -15.03
CA PRO A 294 -21.32 10.45 -14.94
C PRO A 294 -20.72 10.23 -13.53
N PRO A 295 -20.59 8.98 -13.06
CA PRO A 295 -19.84 8.71 -11.85
C PRO A 295 -18.35 9.08 -12.05
N LEU A 296 -17.65 9.34 -10.95
CA LEU A 296 -16.22 9.59 -10.95
C LEU A 296 -15.48 8.25 -11.11
N TYR A 297 -15.10 7.91 -12.34
CA TYR A 297 -14.25 6.77 -12.64
C TYR A 297 -12.78 7.10 -12.37
N GLY A 298 -11.96 6.10 -11.99
CA GLY A 298 -10.52 6.27 -11.76
C GLY A 298 -10.14 7.01 -10.47
N VAL A 299 -11.11 7.35 -9.62
CA VAL A 299 -10.84 7.81 -8.26
C VAL A 299 -10.84 6.57 -7.36
N ALA A 300 -9.64 6.06 -7.06
CA ALA A 300 -9.51 5.01 -6.06
C ALA A 300 -10.08 5.50 -4.72
N SER A 301 -10.49 4.55 -3.85
CA SER A 301 -10.78 4.88 -2.45
C SER A 301 -9.67 5.81 -1.93
N PRO A 302 -9.99 6.85 -1.13
CA PRO A 302 -8.98 7.78 -0.65
C PRO A 302 -7.75 7.10 0.00
N GLU A 303 -7.93 5.90 0.54
CA GLU A 303 -6.89 5.07 1.16
C GLU A 303 -5.96 4.37 0.14
N LEU A 304 -6.39 4.22 -1.11
CA LEU A 304 -5.68 3.52 -2.18
C LEU A 304 -5.10 4.47 -3.24
N GLU A 305 -5.38 5.77 -3.14
CA GLU A 305 -4.97 6.77 -4.13
C GLU A 305 -3.45 6.82 -4.35
N ILE A 306 -2.66 6.71 -3.27
CA ILE A 306 -1.19 6.68 -3.35
C ILE A 306 -0.74 5.51 -4.23
N ALA A 307 -1.26 4.31 -3.99
CA ALA A 307 -0.91 3.11 -4.74
C ALA A 307 -1.47 3.10 -6.16
N ALA A 308 -2.67 3.63 -6.37
CA ALA A 308 -3.22 3.85 -7.71
C ALA A 308 -2.34 4.78 -8.54
N ARG A 309 -1.80 5.84 -7.93
CA ARG A 309 -0.80 6.71 -8.56
C ARG A 309 0.49 5.96 -8.87
N ARG A 310 0.96 5.04 -8.00
CA ARG A 310 2.12 4.18 -8.30
C ARG A 310 1.92 3.29 -9.52
N LEU A 311 0.68 2.91 -9.88
CA LEU A 311 0.42 2.16 -11.12
C LEU A 311 0.77 2.99 -12.38
N ARG A 312 0.58 4.30 -12.27
CA ARG A 312 0.72 5.27 -13.37
C ARG A 312 2.15 5.81 -13.47
N GLU A 313 2.89 5.84 -12.36
CA GLU A 313 4.26 6.33 -12.28
C GLU A 313 5.27 5.44 -13.03
N THR A 314 6.14 6.08 -13.82
CA THR A 314 7.36 5.46 -14.35
C THR A 314 8.55 6.36 -14.08
N THR A 315 9.71 5.79 -13.76
CA THR A 315 10.94 6.57 -13.54
C THR A 315 11.34 7.35 -14.80
N GLU A 316 10.98 6.80 -15.97
CA GLU A 316 11.25 7.40 -17.28
C GLU A 316 10.53 8.75 -17.49
N THR A 317 9.49 9.07 -16.70
CA THR A 317 8.80 10.37 -16.79
C THR A 317 9.39 11.45 -15.89
N ARG A 318 10.27 11.09 -14.93
CA ARG A 318 10.92 12.06 -14.02
C ARG A 318 12.08 12.76 -14.72
N HIS A 319 12.29 14.04 -14.42
CA HIS A 319 13.44 14.78 -14.91
C HIS A 319 14.74 14.25 -14.30
N LYS A 320 15.87 14.33 -15.01
CA LYS A 320 17.16 13.79 -14.52
C LYS A 320 17.61 14.40 -13.20
N LEU A 321 17.38 15.70 -13.02
CA LEU A 321 17.66 16.39 -11.75
C LEU A 321 16.84 15.81 -10.61
N GLU A 322 15.55 15.59 -10.82
CA GLU A 322 14.66 15.00 -9.82
C GLU A 322 15.14 13.59 -9.47
N GLN A 323 15.51 12.77 -10.45
CA GLN A 323 16.10 11.45 -10.18
C GLN A 323 17.37 11.53 -9.32
N SER A 324 18.27 12.48 -9.60
CA SER A 324 19.49 12.67 -8.80
C SER A 324 19.16 13.14 -7.37
N LEU A 325 18.21 14.05 -7.20
CA LEU A 325 17.77 14.51 -5.88
C LEU A 325 17.06 13.40 -5.10
N ASP A 326 16.18 12.62 -5.75
CA ASP A 326 15.52 11.45 -5.17
C ASP A 326 16.55 10.42 -4.68
N MET A 327 17.59 10.13 -5.47
CA MET A 327 18.68 9.24 -5.04
C MET A 327 19.41 9.78 -3.82
N VAL A 328 19.66 11.09 -3.78
CA VAL A 328 20.28 11.78 -2.64
C VAL A 328 19.40 11.63 -1.40
N ASP A 329 18.09 11.84 -1.51
CA ASP A 329 17.12 11.73 -0.42
C ASP A 329 16.99 10.29 0.09
N ILE A 330 16.86 9.31 -0.81
CA ILE A 330 16.86 7.87 -0.46
C ILE A 330 18.12 7.51 0.33
N LEU A 331 19.30 7.93 -0.16
CA LEU A 331 20.57 7.66 0.53
C LEU A 331 20.70 8.43 1.85
N THR A 332 20.07 9.61 1.99
CA THR A 332 19.98 10.32 3.27
C THR A 332 19.24 9.47 4.28
N VAL A 333 18.03 9.01 3.95
CA VAL A 333 17.23 8.23 4.90
C VAL A 333 17.89 6.91 5.27
N LEU A 334 18.50 6.22 4.30
CA LEU A 334 19.26 5.00 4.58
C LEU A 334 20.45 5.26 5.51
N ASN A 335 21.13 6.41 5.37
CA ASN A 335 22.23 6.80 6.27
C ASN A 335 21.73 7.29 7.64
N ASP A 336 20.60 7.99 7.72
CA ASP A 336 19.97 8.42 8.97
C ASP A 336 19.51 7.21 9.80
N LEU A 337 19.02 6.17 9.10
CA LEU A 337 18.75 4.85 9.67
C LEU A 337 20.03 4.01 9.86
N LEU A 338 21.24 4.54 9.62
CA LEU A 338 22.52 3.86 9.81
C LEU A 338 22.63 2.50 9.07
N VAL A 339 21.97 2.36 7.92
CA VAL A 339 21.98 1.12 7.14
C VAL A 339 23.39 0.82 6.62
N GLY A 340 24.01 -0.23 7.15
CA GLY A 340 25.34 -0.66 6.73
C GLY A 340 25.35 -1.48 5.43
N PRO A 341 26.53 -1.78 4.84
CA PRO A 341 26.64 -2.56 3.60
C PRO A 341 26.02 -3.96 3.68
N GLU A 342 26.11 -4.63 4.83
CA GLU A 342 25.52 -5.96 5.05
C GLU A 342 23.98 -5.89 5.08
N GLN A 343 23.42 -4.88 5.76
CA GLN A 343 21.98 -4.63 5.77
C GLN A 343 21.50 -4.21 4.38
N ALA A 344 22.23 -3.34 3.67
CA ALA A 344 21.92 -2.97 2.29
C ALA A 344 21.90 -4.21 1.35
N ALA A 345 22.82 -5.15 1.53
CA ALA A 345 22.84 -6.41 0.80
C ALA A 345 21.63 -7.31 1.14
N ALA A 346 21.14 -7.28 2.39
CA ALA A 346 19.94 -8.01 2.81
C ALA A 346 18.64 -7.33 2.32
N LEU A 347 18.60 -5.99 2.25
CA LEU A 347 17.46 -5.21 1.77
C LEU A 347 17.31 -5.29 0.25
N LEU A 348 18.42 -5.33 -0.50
CA LEU A 348 18.41 -5.35 -1.96
C LEU A 348 17.49 -6.42 -2.59
N PRO A 349 17.54 -7.72 -2.20
CA PRO A 349 16.62 -8.71 -2.75
C PRO A 349 15.15 -8.44 -2.38
N GLN A 350 14.88 -7.87 -1.19
CA GLN A 350 13.52 -7.55 -0.74
C GLN A 350 12.91 -6.43 -1.58
N VAL A 351 13.65 -5.31 -1.73
CA VAL A 351 13.28 -4.18 -2.56
C VAL A 351 13.15 -4.59 -4.04
N THR A 352 14.07 -5.43 -4.53
CA THR A 352 13.98 -5.94 -5.91
C THR A 352 12.75 -6.83 -6.12
N GLY A 353 12.40 -7.66 -5.12
CA GLY A 353 11.19 -8.46 -5.10
C GLY A 353 9.93 -7.60 -5.12
N LEU A 354 9.86 -6.59 -4.26
CA LEU A 354 8.77 -5.60 -4.23
C LEU A 354 8.59 -4.92 -5.58
N ARG A 355 9.67 -4.41 -6.18
CA ARG A 355 9.66 -3.77 -7.50
C ARG A 355 9.19 -4.72 -8.60
N THR A 356 9.51 -6.01 -8.49
CA THR A 356 9.03 -7.02 -9.44
C THR A 356 7.51 -7.23 -9.30
N LYS A 357 6.99 -7.28 -8.08
CA LYS A 357 5.53 -7.32 -7.82
C LYS A 357 4.83 -6.07 -8.36
N TYR A 358 5.39 -4.89 -8.12
CA TYR A 358 4.86 -3.61 -8.65
C TYR A 358 4.84 -3.59 -10.18
N ALA A 359 5.93 -4.01 -10.82
CA ALA A 359 6.00 -4.08 -12.27
C ALA A 359 4.99 -5.10 -12.85
N ALA A 360 4.72 -6.20 -12.14
CA ALA A 360 3.70 -7.17 -12.53
C ALA A 360 2.29 -6.57 -12.45
N GLU A 361 1.95 -5.88 -11.37
CA GLU A 361 0.63 -5.21 -11.22
C GLU A 361 0.47 -4.04 -12.20
N GLN A 362 1.49 -3.21 -12.39
CA GLN A 362 1.51 -2.18 -13.44
C GLN A 362 1.26 -2.79 -14.83
N ARG A 363 1.87 -3.95 -15.11
CA ARG A 363 1.67 -4.65 -16.39
C ARG A 363 0.26 -5.22 -16.49
N ARG A 364 -0.27 -5.85 -15.44
CA ARG A 364 -1.64 -6.38 -15.38
C ARG A 364 -2.67 -5.29 -15.67
N TRP A 365 -2.54 -4.15 -15.00
CA TRP A 365 -3.39 -2.98 -15.23
C TRP A 365 -3.27 -2.46 -16.67
N ARG A 366 -2.04 -2.28 -17.20
CA ARG A 366 -1.83 -1.84 -18.58
C ARG A 366 -2.39 -2.82 -19.63
N ASP A 367 -2.24 -4.13 -19.41
CA ASP A 367 -2.81 -5.14 -20.30
C ASP A 367 -4.35 -5.09 -20.27
N GLY A 368 -4.95 -4.78 -19.11
CA GLY A 368 -6.37 -4.43 -18.98
C GLY A 368 -6.78 -3.23 -19.84
N LEU A 369 -6.03 -2.13 -19.77
CA LEU A 369 -6.26 -0.95 -20.61
C LEU A 369 -6.19 -1.29 -22.11
N VAL A 370 -5.20 -2.09 -22.53
CA VAL A 370 -5.05 -2.52 -23.93
C VAL A 370 -6.27 -3.29 -24.41
N LYS A 371 -6.82 -4.18 -23.57
CA LYS A 371 -8.01 -4.97 -23.88
C LYS A 371 -9.24 -4.09 -24.13
N GLU A 372 -9.41 -3.03 -23.34
CA GLU A 372 -10.56 -2.13 -23.41
C GLU A 372 -10.34 -0.93 -24.36
N ARG A 373 -9.16 -0.78 -24.95
CA ARG A 373 -8.78 0.38 -25.79
C ARG A 373 -9.80 0.74 -26.87
N SER A 374 -10.42 -0.25 -27.51
CA SER A 374 -11.42 0.02 -28.55
C SER A 374 -12.68 0.68 -27.99
N GLN A 375 -13.06 0.35 -26.75
CA GLN A 375 -14.15 1.02 -26.04
C GLN A 375 -13.73 2.38 -25.55
N PHE A 376 -12.48 2.57 -25.15
CA PHE A 376 -11.96 3.89 -24.78
C PHE A 376 -12.03 4.90 -25.91
N VAL A 377 -11.64 4.53 -27.13
CA VAL A 377 -11.77 5.42 -28.30
C VAL A 377 -13.23 5.85 -28.51
N LYS A 378 -14.18 4.91 -28.42
CA LYS A 378 -15.62 5.22 -28.54
C LYS A 378 -16.14 6.07 -27.38
N THR A 379 -15.65 5.82 -26.16
CA THR A 379 -16.00 6.56 -24.94
C THR A 379 -15.55 8.00 -25.07
N ARG A 380 -14.28 8.22 -25.44
CA ARG A 380 -13.74 9.55 -25.73
C ARG A 380 -14.58 10.27 -26.79
N GLU A 381 -14.88 9.61 -27.91
CA GLU A 381 -15.75 10.21 -28.94
C GLU A 381 -17.14 10.60 -28.41
N ALA A 382 -17.77 9.75 -27.59
CA ALA A 382 -19.07 10.03 -26.99
C ALA A 382 -18.99 11.21 -26.00
N LEU A 383 -17.94 11.26 -25.17
CA LEU A 383 -17.70 12.37 -24.25
C LEU A 383 -17.43 13.68 -24.98
N THR A 384 -16.60 13.68 -26.02
CA THR A 384 -16.31 14.86 -26.86
C THR A 384 -17.57 15.39 -27.56
N LYS A 385 -18.46 14.51 -28.00
CA LYS A 385 -19.76 14.85 -28.60
C LYS A 385 -20.86 15.15 -27.57
N ASN A 386 -20.53 15.16 -26.29
CA ASN A 386 -21.46 15.34 -25.16
C ASN A 386 -22.68 14.38 -25.19
N GLN A 387 -22.45 13.11 -25.56
CA GLN A 387 -23.47 12.06 -25.66
C GLN A 387 -23.49 11.18 -24.40
N SER A 388 -24.63 10.59 -24.03
CA SER A 388 -24.68 9.58 -22.96
C SER A 388 -23.77 8.39 -23.26
N LEU A 389 -23.06 7.90 -22.25
CA LEU A 389 -22.27 6.67 -22.38
C LEU A 389 -23.24 5.48 -22.48
N PRO A 390 -23.18 4.66 -23.54
CA PRO A 390 -23.86 3.37 -23.60
C PRO A 390 -23.30 2.40 -22.55
N ASP A 391 -24.11 1.43 -22.13
CA ASP A 391 -23.77 0.44 -21.11
C ASP A 391 -22.41 -0.24 -21.35
N GLU A 392 -22.11 -0.65 -22.60
CA GLU A 392 -20.82 -1.27 -22.94
C GLU A 392 -19.60 -0.39 -22.63
N GLN A 393 -19.74 0.95 -22.72
CA GLN A 393 -18.67 1.90 -22.43
C GLN A 393 -18.56 2.16 -20.92
N ALA A 394 -19.70 2.26 -20.23
CA ALA A 394 -19.73 2.36 -18.77
C ALA A 394 -19.11 1.11 -18.12
N ASP A 395 -19.52 -0.08 -18.54
CA ASP A 395 -19.00 -1.35 -18.03
C ASP A 395 -17.48 -1.49 -18.27
N ALA A 396 -16.96 -0.93 -19.37
CA ALA A 396 -15.52 -0.94 -19.65
C ALA A 396 -14.73 -0.02 -18.70
N LEU A 397 -15.32 1.12 -18.29
CA LEU A 397 -14.73 2.00 -17.29
C LEU A 397 -14.83 1.42 -15.88
N ASP A 398 -15.95 0.76 -15.55
CA ASP A 398 -16.13 0.05 -14.28
C ASP A 398 -15.07 -1.05 -14.12
N ARG A 399 -14.92 -1.94 -15.11
CA ARG A 399 -13.90 -3.01 -15.07
C ARG A 399 -12.47 -2.50 -14.85
N ILE A 400 -12.14 -1.35 -15.42
CA ILE A 400 -10.80 -0.78 -15.33
C ILE A 400 -10.60 -0.06 -14.00
N THR A 401 -11.65 0.57 -13.47
CA THR A 401 -11.64 1.13 -12.12
C THR A 401 -11.51 0.02 -11.08
N GLU A 402 -12.24 -1.08 -11.22
CA GLU A 402 -12.11 -2.27 -10.37
C GLU A 402 -10.69 -2.85 -10.44
N ALA A 403 -10.14 -3.01 -11.66
CA ALA A 403 -8.77 -3.51 -11.83
C ALA A 403 -7.71 -2.56 -11.24
N GLU A 404 -7.91 -1.24 -11.32
CA GLU A 404 -7.03 -0.25 -10.69
C GLU A 404 -7.07 -0.35 -9.17
N VAL A 405 -8.26 -0.46 -8.58
CA VAL A 405 -8.45 -0.65 -7.13
C VAL A 405 -7.81 -1.95 -6.66
N GLU A 406 -8.05 -3.06 -7.37
CA GLU A 406 -7.46 -4.37 -7.07
C GLU A 406 -5.93 -4.30 -7.13
N SER A 407 -5.35 -3.79 -8.22
CA SER A 407 -3.90 -3.69 -8.37
C SER A 407 -3.27 -2.71 -7.37
N ALA A 408 -3.93 -1.59 -7.03
CA ALA A 408 -3.47 -0.66 -6.01
C ALA A 408 -3.42 -1.34 -4.62
N PHE A 409 -4.43 -2.12 -4.29
CA PHE A 409 -4.47 -2.89 -3.06
C PHE A 409 -3.36 -3.97 -3.01
N MET A 410 -3.15 -4.71 -4.10
CA MET A 410 -2.08 -5.72 -4.20
C MET A 410 -0.67 -5.10 -4.06
N ILE A 411 -0.47 -3.91 -4.60
CA ILE A 411 0.77 -3.13 -4.47
C ILE A 411 1.04 -2.76 -3.00
N LEU A 412 0.04 -2.28 -2.28
CA LEU A 412 0.20 -1.96 -0.85
C LEU A 412 0.44 -3.23 -0.02
N SER A 413 -0.25 -4.33 -0.33
CA SER A 413 -0.07 -5.60 0.39
C SER A 413 1.35 -6.14 0.23
N ALA A 414 1.88 -6.08 -1.00
CA ALA A 414 3.26 -6.42 -1.28
C ALA A 414 4.26 -5.52 -0.53
N ALA A 415 3.96 -4.23 -0.40
CA ALA A 415 4.79 -3.30 0.36
C ALA A 415 4.78 -3.63 1.85
N ASP A 416 3.62 -3.94 2.43
CA ASP A 416 3.49 -4.31 3.85
C ASP A 416 4.30 -5.57 4.20
N GLU A 417 4.19 -6.63 3.39
CA GLU A 417 5.01 -7.84 3.53
C GLU A 417 6.51 -7.53 3.50
N THR A 418 6.90 -6.63 2.58
CA THR A 418 8.30 -6.20 2.44
C THR A 418 8.74 -5.40 3.65
N ILE A 419 7.94 -4.45 4.13
CA ILE A 419 8.21 -3.62 5.30
C ILE A 419 8.35 -4.48 6.56
N LYS A 420 7.47 -5.47 6.76
CA LYS A 420 7.60 -6.46 7.85
C LYS A 420 8.92 -7.23 7.77
N THR A 421 9.34 -7.62 6.56
CA THR A 421 10.63 -8.27 6.36
C THR A 421 11.81 -7.33 6.66
N VAL A 422 11.70 -6.06 6.25
CA VAL A 422 12.69 -5.01 6.54
C VAL A 422 12.82 -4.78 8.04
N GLN A 423 11.71 -4.78 8.79
CA GLN A 423 11.73 -4.68 10.25
C GLN A 423 12.66 -5.72 10.88
N GLY A 424 12.66 -6.96 10.36
CA GLY A 424 13.54 -8.04 10.82
C GLY A 424 15.03 -7.86 10.46
N ILE A 425 15.35 -7.03 9.46
CA ILE A 425 16.73 -6.74 9.00
C ILE A 425 17.36 -5.60 9.82
N LEU A 426 16.53 -4.64 10.26
CA LEU A 426 16.96 -3.53 11.09
C LEU A 426 17.25 -3.99 12.53
N ASP A 427 18.18 -3.31 13.20
CA ASP A 427 18.46 -3.48 14.62
C ASP A 427 17.43 -2.76 15.50
N ASP A 428 17.52 -2.98 16.82
CA ASP A 428 16.52 -2.44 17.76
C ASP A 428 16.52 -0.91 17.84
N GLU A 429 17.67 -0.25 17.67
CA GLU A 429 17.75 1.23 17.70
C GLU A 429 17.14 1.82 16.42
N GLN A 430 17.44 1.22 15.27
CA GLN A 430 16.86 1.57 13.97
C GLN A 430 15.34 1.37 13.96
N ARG A 431 14.84 0.29 14.57
CA ARG A 431 13.40 0.04 14.69
C ARG A 431 12.67 1.12 15.50
N LEU A 432 13.34 1.70 16.50
CA LEU A 432 12.76 2.80 17.28
C LEU A 432 12.71 4.13 16.50
N ALA A 433 13.40 4.26 15.36
CA ALA A 433 13.31 5.46 14.53
C ALA A 433 12.05 5.47 13.64
N ILE A 434 11.32 4.36 13.56
CA ILE A 434 10.20 4.17 12.61
C ILE A 434 8.91 3.85 13.36
N ASP A 435 7.82 4.50 12.96
CA ASP A 435 6.45 4.10 13.30
C ASP A 435 5.97 3.04 12.29
N TRP A 436 5.79 1.82 12.77
CA TRP A 436 5.53 0.63 11.94
C TRP A 436 4.05 0.37 11.64
N ARG A 437 3.15 1.23 12.11
CA ARG A 437 1.71 1.01 11.96
C ARG A 437 1.30 1.11 10.48
N PRO A 438 0.72 0.04 9.90
CA PRO A 438 0.31 0.07 8.50
C PRO A 438 -0.94 0.94 8.30
N PRO A 439 -1.16 1.44 7.07
CA PRO A 439 -2.38 2.12 6.68
C PRO A 439 -3.61 1.23 6.82
N VAL A 440 -4.75 1.88 6.98
CA VAL A 440 -6.01 1.21 7.34
C VAL A 440 -6.57 0.32 6.24
N CYS A 441 -6.39 0.72 4.99
CA CYS A 441 -6.75 -0.12 3.84
C CYS A 441 -6.07 -1.50 3.91
N LEU A 442 -4.85 -1.59 4.45
CA LEU A 442 -4.14 -2.85 4.62
C LEU A 442 -4.58 -3.62 5.87
N ALA A 443 -4.89 -2.91 6.95
CA ALA A 443 -5.50 -3.55 8.12
C ALA A 443 -6.85 -4.19 7.79
N GLN A 444 -7.58 -3.66 6.80
CA GLN A 444 -8.94 -4.06 6.44
C GLN A 444 -9.05 -4.95 5.19
N GLY A 445 -8.06 -4.93 4.30
CA GLY A 445 -8.27 -5.31 2.90
C GLY A 445 -7.68 -6.63 2.43
N GLU A 446 -6.96 -7.40 3.28
CA GLU A 446 -6.41 -8.72 2.86
C GLU A 446 -7.53 -9.50 2.14
N PRO A 447 -7.29 -10.01 0.92
CA PRO A 447 -8.32 -10.73 0.19
C PRO A 447 -8.79 -11.88 1.07
N LEU A 448 -10.11 -12.00 1.20
CA LEU A 448 -10.76 -12.94 2.10
C LEU A 448 -10.17 -14.36 1.99
N GLU A 449 -9.86 -14.78 0.78
CA GLU A 449 -9.32 -16.10 0.45
C GLU A 449 -7.90 -16.29 1.01
N ASP A 450 -7.02 -15.30 0.83
CA ASP A 450 -5.63 -15.33 1.31
C ASP A 450 -5.57 -15.29 2.85
N LYS A 451 -6.39 -14.41 3.46
CA LYS A 451 -6.56 -14.35 4.93
C LYS A 451 -7.02 -15.70 5.47
N MET A 452 -7.92 -16.38 4.75
CA MET A 452 -8.45 -17.67 5.16
C MET A 452 -7.47 -18.83 5.00
N GLU A 453 -6.78 -18.93 3.87
CA GLU A 453 -5.76 -19.96 3.67
C GLU A 453 -4.70 -19.88 4.78
N ARG A 454 -4.21 -18.68 5.05
CA ARG A 454 -3.23 -18.43 6.11
C ARG A 454 -3.76 -18.77 7.51
N LEU A 455 -4.96 -18.33 7.86
CA LEU A 455 -5.54 -18.62 9.18
C LEU A 455 -5.81 -20.13 9.35
N LEU A 456 -6.15 -20.85 8.28
CA LEU A 456 -6.30 -22.30 8.31
C LEU A 456 -4.96 -23.00 8.53
N GLU A 457 -3.89 -22.60 7.85
CA GLU A 457 -2.54 -23.13 8.08
C GLU A 457 -2.06 -22.93 9.52
N LEU A 458 -2.32 -21.74 10.08
CA LEU A 458 -1.98 -21.42 11.46
C LEU A 458 -2.83 -22.19 12.46
N SER A 459 -4.12 -22.36 12.18
CA SER A 459 -5.01 -23.16 13.02
C SER A 459 -4.55 -24.62 13.12
N ALA A 460 -3.98 -25.17 12.06
CA ALA A 460 -3.41 -26.51 12.06
C ALA A 460 -2.20 -26.60 13.00
N SER A 461 -1.31 -25.60 12.93
CA SER A 461 -0.12 -25.52 13.79
C SER A 461 -0.48 -25.33 15.27
N ILE A 462 -1.46 -24.48 15.56
CA ILE A 462 -2.00 -24.28 16.93
C ILE A 462 -2.69 -25.54 17.45
N SER A 463 -3.44 -26.24 16.59
CA SER A 463 -4.09 -27.50 16.95
C SER A 463 -3.08 -28.58 17.35
N ASP A 464 -1.92 -28.61 16.69
CA ASP A 464 -0.83 -29.52 17.06
C ASP A 464 -0.24 -29.22 18.44
N LEU A 465 -0.05 -27.94 18.79
CA LEU A 465 0.38 -27.55 20.14
C LEU A 465 -0.71 -27.82 21.18
N SER A 466 -1.97 -27.52 20.88
CA SER A 466 -3.10 -27.78 21.77
C SER A 466 -3.22 -29.27 22.09
N ARG A 467 -3.02 -30.13 21.08
CA ARG A 467 -2.95 -31.59 21.27
C ARG A 467 -1.78 -32.00 22.15
N LEU A 468 -0.60 -31.40 21.99
CA LEU A 468 0.55 -31.65 22.87
C LEU A 468 0.23 -31.26 24.31
N LEU A 469 -0.30 -30.06 24.55
CA LEU A 469 -0.65 -29.59 25.89
C LEU A 469 -1.75 -30.44 26.53
N GLN A 470 -2.75 -30.87 25.75
CA GLN A 470 -3.79 -31.80 26.19
C GLN A 470 -3.22 -33.16 26.59
N GLN A 471 -2.27 -33.71 25.82
CA GLN A 471 -1.60 -34.95 26.16
C GLN A 471 -0.80 -34.78 27.46
N VAL A 472 0.00 -33.73 27.56
CA VAL A 472 0.81 -33.42 28.74
C VAL A 472 -0.03 -33.27 30.00
N ARG A 473 -1.19 -32.61 29.89
CA ARG A 473 -2.14 -32.42 30.99
C ARG A 473 -2.68 -33.75 31.53
N LEU A 474 -2.99 -34.69 30.65
CA LEU A 474 -3.59 -35.98 31.00
C LEU A 474 -2.56 -37.04 31.41
N ILE A 475 -1.27 -36.80 31.18
CA ILE A 475 -0.18 -37.70 31.57
C ILE A 475 0.08 -37.61 33.08
N GLU A 476 0.18 -38.77 33.73
CA GLU A 476 0.52 -38.89 35.15
C GLU A 476 1.85 -38.19 35.49
N PRO A 477 1.98 -37.55 36.67
CA PRO A 477 3.16 -36.74 37.02
C PRO A 477 4.50 -37.46 36.88
N ILE A 478 4.56 -38.75 37.25
CA ILE A 478 5.78 -39.57 37.17
C ILE A 478 6.17 -39.82 35.71
N THR A 479 5.20 -40.16 34.87
CA THR A 479 5.42 -40.37 33.44
C THR A 479 5.85 -39.07 32.76
N TYR A 480 5.22 -37.95 33.10
CA TYR A 480 5.56 -36.63 32.56
C TYR A 480 7.03 -36.27 32.80
N GLN A 481 7.56 -36.47 34.02
CA GLN A 481 8.97 -36.20 34.32
C GLN A 481 9.95 -36.98 33.42
N SER A 482 9.54 -38.17 32.95
CA SER A 482 10.36 -39.01 32.07
C SER A 482 10.17 -38.74 30.57
N THR A 483 9.04 -38.15 30.15
CA THR A 483 8.69 -38.01 28.73
C THR A 483 8.60 -36.57 28.23
N ALA A 484 8.48 -35.58 29.10
CA ALA A 484 8.26 -34.17 28.75
C ALA A 484 9.30 -33.65 27.75
N SER A 485 10.60 -33.79 28.05
CA SER A 485 11.68 -33.31 27.18
C SER A 485 11.63 -33.93 25.78
N ASN A 486 11.32 -35.23 25.68
CA ASN A 486 11.20 -35.90 24.38
C ASN A 486 9.98 -35.41 23.59
N MET A 487 8.83 -35.23 24.26
CA MET A 487 7.63 -34.68 23.62
C MET A 487 7.84 -33.23 23.14
N THR A 488 8.51 -32.41 23.95
CA THR A 488 8.92 -31.03 23.62
C THR A 488 9.84 -30.99 22.41
N GLU A 489 10.92 -31.79 22.39
CA GLU A 489 11.85 -31.83 21.27
C GLU A 489 11.20 -32.36 19.99
N GLN A 490 10.33 -33.36 20.08
CA GLN A 490 9.63 -33.90 18.92
C GLN A 490 8.66 -32.90 18.30
N PHE A 491 8.01 -32.08 19.13
CA PHE A 491 7.18 -30.99 18.63
C PHE A 491 8.05 -29.93 17.95
N LEU A 492 9.07 -29.40 18.63
CA LEU A 492 9.90 -28.32 18.08
C LEU A 492 10.62 -28.74 16.79
N ARG A 493 11.08 -29.98 16.68
CA ARG A 493 11.72 -30.49 15.44
C ARG A 493 10.83 -30.44 14.19
N ARG A 494 9.50 -30.35 14.33
CA ARG A 494 8.58 -30.21 13.19
C ARG A 494 8.52 -28.78 12.65
N TYR A 495 8.82 -27.79 13.49
CA TYR A 495 8.69 -26.37 13.17
C TYR A 495 10.01 -25.61 13.17
N MET A 496 11.03 -26.13 13.86
CA MET A 496 12.35 -25.53 14.02
C MET A 496 13.46 -26.60 13.96
N PRO A 497 14.43 -26.48 13.04
CA PRO A 497 15.61 -27.35 13.03
C PRO A 497 16.39 -27.28 14.36
N PRO A 498 16.95 -28.40 14.87
CA PRO A 498 17.74 -28.40 16.11
C PRO A 498 18.98 -27.50 16.09
N GLN A 499 19.47 -27.16 14.90
CA GLN A 499 20.64 -26.30 14.71
C GLN A 499 20.29 -24.80 14.71
N THR A 500 19.01 -24.44 14.78
CA THR A 500 18.56 -23.04 14.78
C THR A 500 19.00 -22.33 16.06
N PRO A 501 19.60 -21.12 15.98
CA PRO A 501 19.87 -20.30 17.16
C PRO A 501 18.58 -20.08 17.97
N GLY A 502 18.61 -20.40 19.27
CA GLY A 502 17.43 -20.28 20.14
C GLY A 502 16.63 -21.57 20.35
N PHE A 503 16.98 -22.71 19.72
CA PHE A 503 16.28 -23.98 19.92
C PHE A 503 16.23 -24.42 21.39
N ASP A 504 17.34 -24.33 22.12
CA ASP A 504 17.40 -24.68 23.56
C ASP A 504 16.55 -23.73 24.44
N GLN A 505 16.36 -22.49 24.01
CA GLN A 505 15.48 -21.53 24.67
C GLN A 505 14.02 -21.88 24.42
N ALA A 506 13.66 -22.22 23.17
CA ALA A 506 12.34 -22.69 22.79
C ALA A 506 11.95 -23.98 23.55
N VAL A 507 12.89 -24.91 23.75
CA VAL A 507 12.68 -26.10 24.58
C VAL A 507 12.27 -25.74 26.01
N ARG A 508 12.96 -24.77 26.64
CA ARG A 508 12.64 -24.33 28.01
C ARG A 508 11.28 -23.64 28.07
N GLN A 509 11.01 -22.71 27.16
CA GLN A 509 9.74 -21.99 27.08
C GLN A 509 8.55 -22.94 26.88
N LEU A 510 8.70 -23.97 26.05
CA LEU A 510 7.65 -24.96 25.83
C LEU A 510 7.46 -25.89 27.05
N ILE A 511 8.51 -26.18 27.82
CA ILE A 511 8.38 -26.90 29.10
C ILE A 511 7.62 -26.04 30.13
N ASP A 512 7.92 -24.73 30.20
CA ASP A 512 7.21 -23.82 31.10
C ASP A 512 5.72 -23.72 30.73
N LEU A 513 5.41 -23.64 29.43
CA LEU A 513 4.03 -23.65 28.92
C LEU A 513 3.31 -24.96 29.24
N GLN A 514 4.00 -26.10 29.14
CA GLN A 514 3.48 -27.41 29.53
C GLN A 514 3.13 -27.48 31.02
N MET A 515 3.94 -26.87 31.88
CA MET A 515 3.63 -26.76 33.31
C MET A 515 2.39 -25.89 33.54
N GLN A 516 2.31 -24.73 32.89
CA GLN A 516 1.13 -23.84 32.94
C GLN A 516 -0.14 -24.60 32.52
N ALA A 517 -0.10 -25.37 31.44
CA ALA A 517 -1.23 -26.17 30.95
C ALA A 517 -1.73 -27.21 31.96
N ARG A 518 -0.86 -27.75 32.82
CA ARG A 518 -1.22 -28.70 33.89
C ARG A 518 -1.89 -28.02 35.09
N GLU A 519 -1.65 -26.72 35.29
CA GLU A 519 -2.18 -25.94 36.41
C GLU A 519 -3.56 -25.34 36.12
N VAL A 520 -3.94 -25.18 34.85
CA VAL A 520 -5.26 -24.66 34.46
C VAL A 520 -6.40 -25.54 35.00
N PRO A 521 -7.42 -25.02 35.69
CA PRO A 521 -8.60 -25.77 36.11
C PRO A 521 -9.36 -26.45 34.94
N GLN A 522 -9.97 -27.61 35.18
CA GLN A 522 -10.66 -28.37 34.11
C GLN A 522 -11.83 -27.61 33.47
N GLU A 523 -12.52 -26.78 34.25
CA GLU A 523 -13.63 -25.96 33.76
C GLU A 523 -13.15 -24.92 32.73
N GLN A 524 -12.04 -24.23 33.03
CA GLN A 524 -11.41 -23.28 32.11
C GLN A 524 -10.84 -23.99 30.88
N TRP A 525 -10.20 -25.15 31.09
CA TRP A 525 -9.67 -25.96 30.00
C TRP A 525 -10.75 -26.34 28.96
N ASN A 526 -11.92 -26.78 29.44
CA ASN A 526 -13.06 -27.13 28.59
C ASN A 526 -13.71 -25.91 27.91
N ALA A 527 -13.50 -24.70 28.43
CA ALA A 527 -14.00 -23.45 27.87
C ALA A 527 -13.12 -22.88 26.73
N GLY A 528 -12.05 -23.58 26.33
CA GLY A 528 -11.20 -23.17 25.20
C GLY A 528 -9.85 -22.56 25.59
N THR A 529 -9.51 -22.50 26.88
CA THR A 529 -8.20 -22.03 27.37
C THR A 529 -7.02 -22.81 26.77
N ALA A 530 -7.22 -24.08 26.40
CA ALA A 530 -6.19 -24.88 25.73
C ALA A 530 -5.72 -24.24 24.42
N THR A 531 -6.65 -23.70 23.63
CA THR A 531 -6.35 -23.07 22.35
C THR A 531 -5.72 -21.70 22.54
N LEU A 532 -6.21 -20.90 23.51
CA LEU A 532 -5.61 -19.60 23.84
C LEU A 532 -4.17 -19.74 24.36
N LEU A 533 -3.93 -20.70 25.26
CA LEU A 533 -2.59 -21.00 25.78
C LEU A 533 -1.67 -21.55 24.67
N SER A 534 -2.23 -22.24 23.68
CA SER A 534 -1.46 -22.70 22.50
C SER A 534 -1.11 -21.53 21.57
N ILE A 535 -2.01 -20.55 21.40
CA ILE A 535 -1.71 -19.34 20.63
C ILE A 535 -0.57 -18.57 21.31
N GLU A 536 -0.68 -18.30 22.62
CA GLU A 536 0.37 -17.64 23.41
C GLU A 536 1.68 -18.46 23.40
N GLY A 537 1.57 -19.78 23.44
CA GLY A 537 2.71 -20.68 23.32
C GLY A 537 3.45 -20.56 22.00
N MET A 538 2.72 -20.62 20.87
CA MET A 538 3.30 -20.47 19.54
C MET A 538 3.95 -19.09 19.37
N GLU A 539 3.36 -18.06 19.97
CA GLU A 539 3.90 -16.70 19.99
C GLU A 539 5.24 -16.60 20.74
N ARG A 540 5.28 -17.10 21.99
CA ARG A 540 6.50 -17.12 22.82
C ARG A 540 7.65 -17.89 22.17
N LEU A 541 7.32 -18.89 21.36
CA LEU A 541 8.27 -19.72 20.62
C LEU A 541 8.70 -19.11 19.28
N GLY A 542 8.14 -17.96 18.88
CA GLY A 542 8.39 -17.34 17.58
C GLY A 542 7.88 -18.17 16.40
N LEU A 543 6.88 -19.01 16.63
CA LEU A 543 6.27 -19.90 15.63
C LEU A 543 4.98 -19.35 15.03
N LEU A 544 4.46 -18.22 15.55
CA LEU A 544 3.47 -17.41 14.85
C LEU A 544 4.17 -16.36 13.98
N PRO A 545 3.65 -16.07 12.77
CA PRO A 545 4.12 -14.95 11.98
C PRO A 545 3.91 -13.64 12.76
N GLN A 546 4.88 -12.72 12.65
CA GLN A 546 5.01 -11.54 13.51
C GLN A 546 3.79 -10.60 13.47
N ASP A 547 3.02 -10.65 12.41
CA ASP A 547 1.81 -9.86 12.18
C ASP A 547 0.54 -10.42 12.85
N LEU A 548 0.61 -11.61 13.46
CA LEU A 548 -0.37 -12.10 14.45
C LEU A 548 0.20 -12.12 15.87
N SER A 549 1.47 -11.73 16.03
CA SER A 549 2.10 -11.51 17.32
C SER A 549 1.64 -10.15 17.87
N PRO A 550 1.35 -10.00 19.18
CA PRO A 550 0.72 -8.84 19.81
C PRO A 550 1.62 -7.61 19.89
N ILE A 551 2.68 -7.56 19.08
CA ILE A 551 3.45 -6.35 18.87
C ILE A 551 2.91 -5.72 17.58
N ALA A 552 1.63 -5.33 17.60
CA ALA A 552 1.28 -4.11 16.90
C ALA A 552 2.17 -3.05 17.55
N THR A 553 3.22 -2.60 16.85
CA THR A 553 4.19 -1.68 17.45
C THR A 553 3.40 -0.46 17.92
N PRO A 554 3.36 -0.18 19.24
CA PRO A 554 2.60 0.96 19.73
C PRO A 554 3.11 2.21 19.03
N ALA A 555 2.22 3.18 18.83
CA ALA A 555 2.56 4.46 18.24
C ALA A 555 3.83 4.99 18.93
N ASN A 556 4.90 5.19 18.15
CA ASN A 556 6.12 5.75 18.70
C ASN A 556 6.10 7.26 18.46
N PRO A 557 5.73 8.08 19.46
CA PRO A 557 5.65 9.54 19.28
C PRO A 557 7.01 10.19 19.00
N ASN A 558 8.11 9.44 19.18
CA ASN A 558 9.47 9.89 18.91
C ASN A 558 10.03 9.32 17.59
N ALA A 559 9.22 8.61 16.80
CA ALA A 559 9.67 8.13 15.49
C ALA A 559 9.98 9.30 14.56
N VAL A 560 11.06 9.16 13.79
CA VAL A 560 11.48 10.13 12.78
C VAL A 560 10.78 9.84 11.45
N TYR A 561 10.55 8.55 11.16
CA TYR A 561 9.89 8.07 9.96
C TYR A 561 8.63 7.27 10.31
N ASN A 562 7.72 7.14 9.36
CA ASN A 562 6.53 6.31 9.48
C ASN A 562 6.47 5.26 8.35
N TRP A 563 5.44 4.41 8.40
CA TRP A 563 5.22 3.36 7.40
C TRP A 563 5.14 3.89 5.97
N TRP A 564 4.52 5.06 5.74
CA TRP A 564 4.43 5.66 4.40
C TRP A 564 5.80 6.14 3.90
N ASP A 565 6.65 6.67 4.79
CA ASP A 565 8.02 7.03 4.41
C ASP A 565 8.79 5.79 3.96
N LEU A 566 8.64 4.66 4.67
CA LEU A 566 9.23 3.39 4.26
C LEU A 566 8.64 2.84 2.97
N GLU A 567 7.32 2.86 2.80
CA GLU A 567 6.68 2.45 1.53
C GLU A 567 7.27 3.26 0.39
N GLN A 568 7.31 4.59 0.53
CA GLN A 568 7.79 5.49 -0.51
C GLN A 568 9.25 5.22 -0.87
N ILE A 569 10.12 5.00 0.11
CA ILE A 569 11.54 4.72 -0.13
C ILE A 569 11.71 3.33 -0.74
N LEU A 570 11.12 2.29 -0.15
CA LEU A 570 11.32 0.91 -0.59
C LEU A 570 10.64 0.64 -1.95
N SER A 571 9.56 1.34 -2.25
CA SER A 571 8.87 1.20 -3.54
C SER A 571 9.45 2.07 -4.63
N ASP A 572 10.32 3.04 -4.32
CA ASP A 572 10.91 3.91 -5.34
C ASP A 572 11.76 3.11 -6.36
N PRO A 573 11.61 3.37 -7.67
CA PRO A 573 12.39 2.68 -8.68
C PRO A 573 13.91 2.82 -8.58
N LEU A 574 14.41 3.86 -7.90
CA LEU A 574 15.84 4.17 -7.78
C LEU A 574 16.50 3.47 -6.58
N THR A 575 15.72 3.02 -5.60
CA THR A 575 16.21 2.39 -4.37
C THR A 575 17.06 1.15 -4.59
N PRO A 576 16.74 0.22 -5.52
CA PRO A 576 17.64 -0.89 -5.84
C PRO A 576 19.04 -0.44 -6.26
N ASP A 577 19.15 0.66 -7.00
CA ASP A 577 20.45 1.16 -7.47
C ASP A 577 21.21 1.88 -6.35
N CYS A 578 20.51 2.59 -5.45
CA CYS A 578 21.09 3.11 -4.20
C CYS A 578 21.67 1.98 -3.34
N LEU A 579 20.88 0.93 -3.07
CA LEU A 579 21.33 -0.23 -2.29
C LEU A 579 22.51 -0.95 -2.94
N LYS A 580 22.49 -1.17 -4.27
CA LYS A 580 23.64 -1.73 -5.00
C LYS A 580 24.89 -0.89 -4.80
N LYS A 581 24.80 0.44 -4.89
CA LYS A 581 25.94 1.34 -4.67
C LYS A 581 26.50 1.21 -3.25
N MET A 582 25.63 1.05 -2.24
CA MET A 582 26.05 0.83 -0.84
C MET A 582 26.76 -0.51 -0.61
N THR A 583 26.47 -1.53 -1.41
CA THR A 583 27.15 -2.84 -1.32
C THR A 583 28.51 -2.89 -2.03
N GLN A 584 28.83 -1.90 -2.87
CA GLN A 584 30.08 -1.89 -3.61
C GLN A 584 31.22 -1.34 -2.73
N PRO A 585 32.42 -1.93 -2.77
CA PRO A 585 33.57 -1.33 -2.10
C PRO A 585 33.84 0.05 -2.72
N PRO A 586 34.25 1.05 -1.92
CA PRO A 586 34.52 2.39 -2.42
C PRO A 586 35.54 2.29 -3.56
N GLN A 587 35.18 2.78 -4.75
CA GLN A 587 36.13 2.84 -5.85
C GLN A 587 37.29 3.73 -5.42
N PRO A 588 38.55 3.31 -5.64
CA PRO A 588 39.69 4.14 -5.33
C PRO A 588 39.54 5.45 -6.13
N GLN A 589 39.41 6.56 -5.42
CA GLN A 589 39.48 7.88 -6.03
C GLN A 589 40.83 7.94 -6.75
N GLY A 590 40.80 8.09 -8.07
CA GLY A 590 42.01 8.28 -8.84
C GLY A 590 42.75 9.48 -8.27
N GLU A 591 43.98 9.25 -7.81
CA GLU A 591 44.93 10.31 -7.52
C GLU A 591 45.13 11.12 -8.81
N GLU A 592 44.51 12.30 -8.90
CA GLU A 592 44.92 13.37 -9.81
C GLU A 592 45.80 14.39 -9.08
#